data_AF-A0A2P2QAI2-F1
#
_entry.id   AF-A0A2P2QAI2-F1
#
_cell.length_a   1.000
_cell.length_b   1.000
_cell.length_c   1.000
_cell.angle_alpha   90.00
_cell.angle_beta   90.00
_cell.angle_gamma   90.00
#
_symmetry.space_group_name_H-M   'P 1'
#
loop_
_entity.id
_entity.type
_entity.pdbx_description
1 polymer ?
#
loop_
_entity_poly.entity_id
_entity_poly.type
_entity_poly.pdbx_seq_one_letter_code
_entity_poly.pdbx_strand_id
1 'polypeptide(L)' 'MLKTIKGFSMSRKNGLFINSCFAHCQTERQDTWFANDSPVIGNKAIAIAVGDWYFERSSVKAIDCAYPCDKTCHNLVFR' A
#
# COMPACT_ATOMS: atom_id res chain seq x y z
N MET A 1 -14.66 -0.52 4.93
CA MET A 1 -13.46 0.23 4.51
C MET A 1 -13.43 0.45 2.99
N LEU A 2 -13.29 -0.59 2.15
CA LEU A 2 -13.19 -0.41 0.68
C LEU A 2 -14.38 0.30 0.01
N LYS A 3 -15.62 0.06 0.47
CA LYS A 3 -16.81 0.77 -0.08
C LYS A 3 -16.73 2.29 0.12
N THR A 4 -16.14 2.75 1.23
CA THR A 4 -16.04 4.16 1.61
C THR A 4 -15.11 4.95 0.67
N ILE A 5 -14.08 4.31 0.13
CA ILE A 5 -13.12 4.95 -0.78
C ILE A 5 -13.54 4.91 -2.25
N LYS A 6 -14.71 4.35 -2.59
CA LYS A 6 -15.15 4.18 -3.99
C LYS A 6 -15.24 5.52 -4.74
N GLY A 7 -15.74 6.57 -4.10
CA GLY A 7 -15.76 7.91 -4.72
C GLY A 7 -14.35 8.46 -4.94
N PHE A 8 -13.46 8.28 -3.96
CA PHE A 8 -12.06 8.70 -4.06
C PHE A 8 -11.29 7.93 -5.15
N SER A 9 -11.58 6.65 -5.34
CA SER A 9 -10.88 5.80 -6.31
C SER A 9 -11.19 6.17 -7.76
N MET A 10 -12.34 6.78 -8.04
CA MET A 10 -12.79 7.16 -9.39
C MET A 10 -11.94 8.27 -10.04
N SER A 11 -11.27 9.11 -9.24
CA SER A 11 -10.35 10.12 -9.78
C SER A 11 -9.08 9.46 -10.32
N ARG A 12 -8.75 9.77 -11.58
CA ARG A 12 -7.48 9.36 -12.22
C ARG A 12 -6.25 10.00 -11.57
N LYS A 13 -6.41 11.13 -10.88
CA LYS A 13 -5.31 11.81 -10.16
C LYS A 13 -4.97 11.16 -8.82
N ASN A 14 -5.85 10.33 -8.27
CA ASN A 14 -5.66 9.77 -6.93
C ASN A 14 -4.86 8.46 -7.01
N GLY A 15 -4.02 8.19 -6.01
CA GLY A 15 -3.33 6.92 -5.83
C GLY A 15 -3.97 6.10 -4.71
N LEU A 16 -3.95 4.77 -4.81
CA LEU A 16 -4.33 3.86 -3.74
C LEU A 16 -3.34 2.71 -3.66
N PHE A 17 -2.81 2.48 -2.47
CA PHE A 17 -2.07 1.28 -2.10
C PHE A 17 -2.67 0.78 -0.79
N ILE A 18 -3.45 -0.30 -0.85
CA ILE A 18 -4.18 -0.86 0.30
C ILE A 18 -3.82 -2.33 0.37
N ASN A 19 -2.85 -2.67 1.21
CA ASN A 19 -2.43 -4.05 1.42
C ASN A 19 -3.11 -4.68 2.64
N SER A 20 -3.14 -6.00 2.68
CA SER A 20 -3.72 -6.75 3.79
C SER A 20 -2.77 -6.78 5.01
N CYS A 21 -2.60 -5.64 5.69
CA CYS A 21 -1.59 -5.50 6.74
C CYS A 21 -2.14 -4.89 8.03
N PHE A 22 -1.77 -5.47 9.18
CA PHE A 22 -2.03 -4.86 10.48
C PHE A 22 -0.84 -3.96 10.85
N ALA A 23 -0.82 -2.75 10.29
CA ALA A 23 0.23 -1.77 10.51
C ALA A 23 -0.33 -0.35 10.54
N HIS A 24 0.36 0.55 11.25
CA HIS A 24 0.12 1.99 11.27
C HIS A 24 1.42 2.72 10.92
N CYS A 25 1.32 3.96 10.41
CA CYS A 25 2.49 4.76 10.02
C CYS A 25 3.44 4.05 9.03
N GLN A 26 2.91 3.31 8.04
CA GLN A 26 3.75 2.54 7.09
C GLN A 26 4.77 3.41 6.33
N THR A 27 4.48 4.69 6.14
CA THR A 27 5.38 5.64 5.47
C THR A 27 6.49 6.18 6.37
N GLU A 28 6.33 6.10 7.70
CA GLU A 28 7.30 6.63 8.66
C GLU A 28 8.38 5.61 9.02
N ARG A 29 8.10 4.31 8.85
CA ARG A 29 9.07 3.25 9.15
C ARG A 29 9.71 2.72 7.87
N GLN A 30 11.03 2.70 7.85
CA GLN A 30 11.80 2.32 6.67
C GLN A 30 11.59 0.86 6.27
N ASP A 31 11.43 -0.04 7.26
CA ASP A 31 11.12 -1.46 7.07
C ASP A 31 9.80 -1.69 6.32
N THR A 32 8.78 -0.87 6.59
CA THR A 32 7.51 -0.94 5.86
C THR A 32 7.50 -0.08 4.60
N TRP A 33 8.31 0.98 4.51
CA TRP A 33 8.25 1.93 3.40
C TRP A 33 9.16 1.55 2.22
N PHE A 34 10.46 1.37 2.47
CA PHE A 34 11.47 1.28 1.41
C PHE A 34 12.68 0.41 1.79
N ALA A 35 12.45 -0.63 2.58
CA ALA A 35 13.41 -1.72 2.78
C ALA A 35 13.29 -2.77 1.66
N ASN A 36 14.31 -3.63 1.53
CA ASN A 36 14.36 -4.70 0.54
C ASN A 36 13.18 -5.68 0.64
N ASP A 37 12.64 -5.86 1.83
CA ASP A 37 11.50 -6.72 2.17
C ASP A 37 10.23 -5.94 2.52
N SER A 38 10.16 -4.66 2.14
CA SER A 38 8.96 -3.85 2.35
C SER A 38 7.71 -4.50 1.73
N PRO A 39 6.52 -4.34 2.35
CA PRO A 39 5.29 -4.96 1.86
C PRO A 39 5.00 -4.61 0.40
N VAL A 40 4.55 -5.62 -0.35
CA VAL A 40 4.28 -5.51 -1.79
C VAL A 40 2.86 -5.94 -2.13
N ILE A 41 2.28 -5.30 -3.14
CA ILE A 41 1.09 -5.80 -3.84
C ILE A 41 1.49 -6.09 -5.28
N GLY A 42 1.28 -7.32 -5.76
CA GLY A 42 1.62 -7.70 -7.13
C GLY A 42 3.10 -7.46 -7.47
N ASN A 43 4.01 -7.80 -6.54
CA ASN A 43 5.46 -7.59 -6.64
C ASN A 43 5.89 -6.10 -6.75
N LYS A 44 5.03 -5.15 -6.36
CA LYS A 44 5.37 -3.73 -6.28
C LYS A 44 5.36 -3.25 -4.82
N ALA A 45 6.52 -2.80 -4.33
CA ALA A 45 6.69 -2.23 -2.99
C ALA A 45 5.96 -0.88 -2.84
N ILE A 46 5.56 -0.55 -1.61
CA ILE A 46 4.77 0.66 -1.31
C ILE A 46 5.46 1.95 -1.78
N ALA A 47 6.74 2.18 -1.48
CA ALA A 47 7.43 3.41 -1.90
C ALA A 47 7.55 3.54 -3.43
N ILE A 48 7.72 2.41 -4.14
CA ILE A 48 7.75 2.40 -5.60
C ILE A 48 6.36 2.73 -6.15
N ALA A 49 5.31 2.12 -5.60
CA ALA A 49 3.93 2.39 -5.99
C ALA A 49 3.55 3.86 -5.77
N VAL A 50 3.88 4.43 -4.61
CA VAL A 50 3.64 5.85 -4.33
C VAL A 50 4.48 6.75 -5.24
N GLY A 51 5.75 6.43 -5.47
CA GLY A 51 6.61 7.20 -6.37
C GLY A 51 6.12 7.19 -7.81
N ASP A 52 5.65 6.04 -8.33
CA ASP A 52 5.09 5.95 -9.68
C ASP A 52 3.82 6.78 -9.84
N TRP A 53 2.98 6.82 -8.81
CA TRP A 53 1.82 7.70 -8.78
C TRP A 53 2.21 9.19 -8.70
N TYR A 54 3.11 9.54 -7.79
CA TYR A 54 3.50 10.93 -7.51
C TYR A 54 4.20 11.59 -8.71
N PHE A 55 5.09 10.87 -9.39
CA PHE A 55 5.80 11.34 -10.58
C PHE A 55 5.04 11.08 -11.88
N GLU A 56 3.75 10.73 -11.81
CA GLU A 56 2.88 10.45 -12.96
C GLU A 56 3.43 9.38 -13.92
N ARG A 57 4.25 8.45 -13.42
CA ARG A 57 4.78 7.32 -14.20
C ARG A 57 3.74 6.23 -14.44
N SER A 58 2.79 6.06 -13.52
CA SER A 58 1.72 5.08 -13.64
C SER A 58 0.50 5.42 -12.77
N SER A 59 -0.69 5.01 -13.20
CA SER A 59 -1.88 5.04 -12.34
C SER A 59 -1.82 3.90 -11.33
N VAL A 60 -1.88 4.20 -10.04
CA VAL A 60 -1.78 3.19 -8.98
C VAL A 60 -3.11 3.08 -8.22
N LYS A 61 -3.78 1.94 -8.38
CA LYS A 61 -4.99 1.54 -7.65
C LYS A 61 -4.83 0.11 -7.10
N ALA A 62 -3.75 -0.12 -6.38
CA ALA A 62 -3.41 -1.42 -5.83
C ALA A 62 -4.22 -1.67 -4.56
N ILE A 63 -5.12 -2.65 -4.63
CA ILE A 63 -5.91 -3.12 -3.50
C ILE A 63 -5.71 -4.62 -3.42
N ASP A 64 -5.25 -5.08 -2.27
CA ASP A 64 -4.95 -6.47 -2.02
C ASP A 64 -6.20 -7.27 -1.60
N CYS A 65 -6.03 -8.54 -1.26
CA CYS A 65 -7.08 -9.40 -0.73
C CYS A 65 -7.54 -9.01 0.68
N ALA A 66 -8.63 -9.64 1.14
CA ALA A 66 -9.14 -9.43 2.49
C ALA A 66 -8.14 -9.94 3.54
N TYR A 67 -7.96 -9.16 4.61
CA TYR A 67 -7.06 -9.51 5.71
C TYR A 67 -7.44 -10.83 6.39
N PRO A 68 -6.46 -11.67 6.81
CA PRO A 68 -5.00 -11.54 6.66
C PRO A 68 -4.43 -12.43 5.54
N CYS A 69 -4.07 -11.85 4.38
CA CYS A 69 -3.51 -12.58 3.25
C CYS A 69 -2.11 -12.11 2.80
N ASP A 70 -1.73 -10.85 3.07
CA ASP A 70 -0.42 -10.31 2.65
C ASP A 70 0.71 -10.96 3.46
N LYS A 71 1.46 -11.85 2.80
CA LYS A 71 2.61 -12.54 3.41
C LYS A 71 3.87 -11.68 3.50
N THR A 72 3.87 -10.50 2.87
CA THR A 72 4.97 -9.53 2.90
C THR A 72 4.74 -8.42 3.91
N CYS A 73 3.56 -8.39 4.54
CA CYS A 73 3.26 -7.42 5.57
C CYS A 73 4.13 -7.60 6.83
N HIS A 74 4.73 -6.51 7.29
CA HIS A 74 5.31 -6.41 8.63
C HIS A 74 4.22 -5.96 9.62
N ASN A 75 3.53 -6.93 10.23
CA ASN A 75 2.45 -6.63 11.18
C ASN A 75 3.03 -5.97 12.45
N LEU A 76 2.54 -4.79 12.82
CA LEU A 76 3.00 -4.02 13.96
C LEU A 76 2.17 -4.32 15.21
N VAL A 77 2.45 -5.49 15.80
CA VAL A 77 1.85 -5.92 17.07
C VAL A 77 2.83 -5.60 18.20
N PHE A 78 2.61 -4.50 18.90
CA PHE A 78 3.40 -4.13 20.08
C PHE A 78 2.98 -4.99 21.28
N ARG A 79 3.95 -5.52 22.03
CA ARG A 79 3.74 -6.26 23.29
C ARG A 79 4.08 -5.39 24.48
#